data_AF-A0A0F9GAZ1-F1
#
_entry.id   AF-A0A0F9GAZ1-F1
#
_cell.length_a   1.000
_cell.length_b   1.000
_cell.length_c   1.000
_cell.angle_alpha   90.00
_cell.angle_beta   90.00
_cell.angle_gamma   90.00
#
_symmetry.space_group_name_H-M   'P 1'
#
loop_
_entity.id
_entity.type
_entity.pdbx_description
1 polymer ?
#
loop_
_entity_poly.entity_id
_entity_poly.type
_entity_poly.pdbx_seq_one_letter_code
_entity_poly.pdbx_strand_id
1 'polypeptide(L)'
;MSIPEKLAAIRGLLEREGCGDCDAQGYTLGAMNPETEEIQHLPCETCNGTGLNSAYAPLLAVVREECQGWPDHYPCNLKIPGSSECSDCDNTGYTTRSWEGALDGELEGALIKAVSRLLAKMRAGMHFMSEYYKWSAVDDCLTTLLLRRTDDTREAAADALLAALEERGG
;
A
#
# COMPACT_ATOMS: atom_id res chain seq x y z
N MET A 1 20.33 0.88 3.32
CA MET A 1 19.22 -0.05 3.04
C MET A 1 19.22 -0.33 1.56
N SER A 2 19.08 -1.59 1.18
CA SER A 2 18.84 -2.02 -0.21
C SER A 2 17.43 -1.61 -0.68
N ILE A 3 17.18 -1.64 -1.99
CA ILE A 3 15.84 -1.34 -2.54
C ILE A 3 14.75 -2.23 -1.91
N PRO A 4 14.90 -3.57 -1.80
CA PRO A 4 13.89 -4.41 -1.16
C PRO A 4 13.58 -4.01 0.30
N GLU A 5 14.61 -3.66 1.07
CA GLU A 5 14.44 -3.19 2.46
C GLU A 5 13.67 -1.85 2.52
N LYS A 6 13.96 -0.92 1.59
CA LYS A 6 13.23 0.36 1.51
C LYS A 6 11.77 0.15 1.12
N LEU A 7 11.50 -0.70 0.13
CA LEU A 7 10.13 -1.01 -0.28
C LEU A 7 9.35 -1.74 0.83
N ALA A 8 10.00 -2.62 1.58
CA ALA A 8 9.39 -3.27 2.75
C ALA A 8 9.06 -2.26 3.85
N ALA A 9 9.95 -1.28 4.11
CA ALA A 9 9.70 -0.20 5.05
C ALA A 9 8.54 0.69 4.61
N ILE A 10 8.52 1.10 3.33
CA ILE A 10 7.42 1.87 2.73
C ILE A 10 6.10 1.10 2.86
N ARG A 11 6.06 -0.19 2.49
CA ARG A 11 4.89 -1.06 2.67
C ARG A 11 4.41 -1.03 4.11
N GLY A 12 5.32 -1.28 5.07
CA GLY A 12 4.98 -1.30 6.49
C GLY A 12 4.41 0.03 6.99
N LEU A 13 4.88 1.17 6.49
CA LEU A 13 4.33 2.48 6.83
C LEU A 13 2.93 2.68 6.23
N LEU A 14 2.74 2.31 4.96
CA LEU A 14 1.44 2.42 4.28
C LEU A 14 0.39 1.47 4.87
N GLU A 15 0.78 0.28 5.34
CA GLU A 15 -0.14 -0.71 5.90
C GLU A 15 -0.53 -0.41 7.36
N ARG A 16 0.20 0.46 8.05
CA ARG A 16 -0.23 1.01 9.35
C ARG A 16 -1.39 2.00 9.21
N GLU A 17 -1.59 2.54 8.02
CA GLU A 17 -2.67 3.50 7.74
C GLU A 17 -3.98 2.73 7.57
N GLY A 18 -4.71 2.62 8.67
CA GLY A 18 -6.02 2.02 8.71
C GLY A 18 -7.05 2.75 7.86
N CYS A 19 -8.01 2.01 7.31
CA CYS A 19 -9.20 2.59 6.73
C CYS A 19 -10.05 3.22 7.85
N GLY A 20 -10.21 4.55 7.80
CA GLY A 20 -11.00 5.29 8.79
C GLY A 20 -12.48 4.91 8.83
N ASP A 21 -13.05 4.48 7.70
CA ASP A 21 -14.48 4.14 7.63
C ASP A 21 -14.82 2.79 8.30
N CYS A 22 -13.82 1.96 8.57
CA CYS A 22 -14.01 0.67 9.24
C CYS A 22 -13.03 0.45 10.40
N ASP A 23 -12.41 1.51 10.93
CA ASP A 23 -11.41 1.43 12.01
C ASP A 23 -10.35 0.33 11.78
N ALA A 24 -9.85 0.25 10.55
CA ALA A 24 -8.91 -0.78 10.08
C ALA A 24 -9.40 -2.25 10.15
N GLN A 25 -10.68 -2.49 10.44
CA GLN A 25 -11.23 -3.84 10.56
C GLN A 25 -11.44 -4.52 9.19
N GLY A 26 -11.57 -3.72 8.13
CA GLY A 26 -11.86 -4.21 6.78
C GLY A 26 -13.33 -4.56 6.56
N TYR A 27 -14.16 -4.54 7.59
CA TYR A 27 -15.59 -4.81 7.50
C TYR A 27 -16.40 -3.78 8.29
N THR A 28 -17.70 -3.71 7.96
CA THR A 28 -18.72 -2.99 8.71
C THR A 28 -19.73 -4.00 9.24
N LEU A 29 -20.36 -3.69 10.38
CA LEU A 29 -21.37 -4.57 10.98
C LEU A 29 -22.68 -4.44 10.19
N GLY A 30 -23.12 -5.56 9.63
CA GLY A 30 -24.40 -5.72 8.95
C GLY A 30 -25.51 -6.16 9.90
N ALA A 31 -26.59 -6.72 9.33
CA ALA A 31 -27.70 -7.24 10.12
C ALA A 31 -27.31 -8.47 10.94
N MET A 32 -27.97 -8.66 12.08
CA MET A 32 -27.88 -9.90 12.86
C MET A 32 -28.69 -11.00 12.16
N ASN A 33 -28.08 -12.16 11.96
CA ASN A 33 -28.77 -13.33 11.46
C ASN A 33 -29.73 -13.86 12.55
N PRO A 34 -31.05 -13.91 12.30
CA PRO A 34 -32.04 -14.32 13.31
C PRO A 34 -31.98 -15.82 13.65
N GLU A 35 -31.34 -16.65 12.82
CA GLU A 35 -31.22 -18.09 13.05
C GLU A 35 -29.95 -18.46 13.82
N THR A 36 -28.85 -17.74 13.58
CA THR A 36 -27.54 -18.05 14.17
C THR A 36 -27.14 -17.10 15.30
N GLU A 37 -27.90 -16.01 15.49
CA GLU A 37 -27.56 -14.91 16.41
C GLU A 37 -26.21 -14.23 16.11
N GLU A 38 -25.62 -14.48 14.93
CA GLU A 38 -24.35 -13.88 14.52
C GLU A 38 -24.56 -12.55 13.78
N ILE A 39 -23.70 -11.57 14.05
CA ILE A 39 -23.68 -10.30 13.30
C ILE A 39 -22.94 -10.54 11.98
N GLN A 40 -23.56 -10.19 10.86
CA GLN A 40 -22.91 -10.28 9.56
C GLN A 40 -21.77 -9.25 9.46
N HIS A 41 -20.57 -9.70 9.08
CA HIS A 41 -19.45 -8.81 8.77
C HIS A 41 -19.44 -8.55 7.26
N LEU A 42 -19.85 -7.35 6.85
CA LEU A 42 -19.88 -6.94 5.44
C LEU A 42 -18.55 -6.27 5.07
N PRO A 43 -17.88 -6.64 3.96
CA PRO A 43 -16.66 -5.97 3.53
C PRO A 43 -16.85 -4.45 3.43
N CYS A 44 -15.93 -3.67 3.98
CA CYS A 44 -15.98 -2.22 3.90
C CYS A 44 -15.82 -1.79 2.43
N GLU A 45 -16.79 -1.02 1.91
CA GLU A 45 -16.78 -0.58 0.50
C GLU A 45 -15.61 0.36 0.19
N THR A 46 -15.17 1.15 1.17
CA THR A 46 -14.06 2.10 1.00
C THR A 46 -12.72 1.41 0.82
N CYS A 47 -12.45 0.35 1.59
CA CYS A 47 -11.19 -0.40 1.52
C CYS A 47 -11.33 -1.76 0.85
N ASN A 48 -12.51 -2.11 0.33
CA ASN A 48 -12.85 -3.40 -0.27
C ASN A 48 -12.40 -4.60 0.59
N GLY A 49 -12.67 -4.58 1.89
CA GLY A 49 -12.29 -5.69 2.77
C GLY A 49 -10.88 -5.62 3.36
N THR A 50 -10.01 -4.74 2.85
CA THR A 50 -8.58 -4.79 3.20
C THR A 50 -8.24 -4.19 4.56
N GLY A 51 -9.10 -3.35 5.12
CA GLY A 51 -8.81 -2.57 6.34
C GLY A 51 -7.79 -1.46 6.14
N LEU A 52 -7.29 -1.25 4.92
CA LEU A 52 -6.24 -0.27 4.62
C LEU A 52 -6.80 1.02 4.03
N ASN A 53 -6.10 2.13 4.25
CA ASN A 53 -6.47 3.41 3.67
C ASN A 53 -6.39 3.36 2.13
N SER A 54 -7.56 3.45 1.49
CA SER A 54 -7.71 3.33 0.03
C SER A 54 -7.14 4.53 -0.75
N ALA A 55 -6.79 5.61 -0.06
CA ALA A 55 -5.99 6.69 -0.65
C ALA A 55 -4.63 6.15 -1.12
N TYR A 56 -4.01 5.26 -0.34
CA TYR A 56 -2.69 4.69 -0.62
C TYR A 56 -2.69 3.45 -1.50
N ALA A 57 -3.86 2.97 -1.93
CA ALA A 57 -3.96 1.81 -2.82
C ALA A 57 -3.02 1.90 -4.05
N PRO A 58 -2.85 3.05 -4.73
CA PRO A 58 -1.89 3.16 -5.83
C PRO A 58 -0.44 2.92 -5.41
N LEU A 59 -0.02 3.40 -4.23
CA LEU A 59 1.34 3.22 -3.71
C LEU A 59 1.55 1.79 -3.20
N LEU A 60 0.56 1.23 -2.50
CA LEU A 60 0.57 -0.18 -2.08
C LEU A 60 0.78 -1.10 -3.28
N ALA A 61 0.12 -0.84 -4.41
CA ALA A 61 0.29 -1.62 -5.64
C ALA A 61 1.70 -1.54 -6.25
N VAL A 62 2.52 -0.54 -5.90
CA VAL A 62 3.91 -0.44 -6.36
C VAL A 62 4.85 -1.24 -5.45
N VAL A 63 4.58 -1.25 -4.15
CA VAL A 63 5.48 -1.80 -3.13
C VAL A 63 5.11 -3.20 -2.67
N ARG A 64 3.93 -3.70 -3.00
CA ARG A 64 3.47 -5.03 -2.63
C ARG A 64 2.95 -5.81 -3.83
N GLU A 65 3.01 -7.12 -3.70
CA GLU A 65 2.42 -8.06 -4.64
C GLU A 65 1.67 -9.15 -3.89
N GLU A 66 0.72 -9.80 -4.55
CA GLU A 66 -0.02 -10.90 -3.95
C GLU A 66 0.95 -12.02 -3.58
N CYS A 67 0.88 -12.45 -2.32
CA CYS A 67 1.64 -13.59 -1.87
C CYS A 67 1.19 -14.80 -2.66
N GLN A 68 2.14 -15.45 -3.33
CA GLN A 68 1.91 -16.69 -4.07
C GLN A 68 1.83 -17.92 -3.13
N GLY A 69 1.64 -17.72 -1.83
CA GLY A 69 1.83 -18.74 -0.80
C GLY A 69 0.95 -19.98 -0.96
N TRP A 70 1.58 -21.13 -0.66
CA TRP A 70 1.10 -22.52 -0.75
C TRP A 70 0.72 -23.03 -2.16
N PRO A 71 1.12 -24.27 -2.53
CA PRO A 71 0.86 -24.86 -3.85
C PRO A 71 -0.62 -25.15 -4.18
N ASP A 72 -1.57 -24.70 -3.36
CA ASP A 72 -3.00 -25.01 -3.47
C ASP A 72 -3.92 -23.78 -3.70
N HIS A 73 -3.36 -22.62 -4.09
CA HIS A 73 -4.11 -21.43 -4.55
C HIS A 73 -5.10 -20.79 -3.55
N TYR A 74 -5.03 -21.13 -2.26
CA TYR A 74 -5.84 -20.44 -1.26
C TYR A 74 -5.26 -19.06 -0.95
N PRO A 75 -6.07 -17.99 -0.96
CA PRO A 75 -5.62 -16.66 -0.55
C PRO A 75 -5.03 -16.72 0.87
N CYS A 76 -3.75 -16.33 1.03
CA CYS A 76 -3.07 -16.41 2.33
C CYS A 76 -3.65 -15.46 3.40
N ASN A 77 -4.60 -14.60 3.03
CA ASN A 77 -5.35 -13.73 3.93
C ASN A 77 -6.57 -14.42 4.57
N LEU A 78 -6.92 -15.65 4.15
CA LEU A 78 -7.96 -16.43 4.79
C LEU A 78 -7.40 -17.11 6.03
N LYS A 79 -7.79 -16.61 7.22
CA LYS A 79 -7.60 -17.34 8.48
C LYS A 79 -8.50 -18.59 8.48
N ILE A 80 -8.02 -19.67 7.86
CA ILE A 80 -8.72 -20.96 7.88
C ILE A 80 -8.40 -21.63 9.23
N PRO A 81 -9.40 -22.01 10.04
CA PRO A 81 -9.16 -22.75 11.27
C PRO A 81 -8.38 -24.04 10.97
N GLY A 82 -7.15 -24.15 11.49
CA GLY A 82 -6.28 -25.31 11.30
C GLY A 82 -5.25 -25.19 10.17
N SER A 83 -5.21 -24.08 9.41
CA SER A 83 -4.09 -23.81 8.48
C SER A 83 -2.90 -23.21 9.21
N SER A 84 -1.68 -23.64 8.87
CA SER A 84 -0.45 -23.00 9.33
C SER A 84 -0.34 -21.58 8.77
N GLU A 85 0.13 -20.66 9.60
CA GLU A 85 0.40 -19.28 9.20
C GLU A 85 1.38 -19.24 8.01
N CYS A 86 1.05 -18.45 6.98
CA CYS A 86 1.96 -18.26 5.85
C CYS A 86 3.15 -17.43 6.30
N SER A 87 4.31 -18.06 6.48
CA SER A 87 5.56 -17.42 6.89
C SER A 87 6.06 -16.34 5.93
N ASP A 88 5.69 -16.44 4.66
CA ASP A 88 6.23 -15.57 3.62
C ASP A 88 5.52 -14.21 3.58
N CYS A 89 4.25 -14.16 4.00
CA CYS A 89 3.46 -12.92 4.03
C CYS A 89 2.86 -12.58 5.39
N ASP A 90 3.23 -13.29 6.46
CA ASP A 90 2.68 -13.11 7.81
C ASP A 90 1.14 -13.10 7.84
N ASN A 91 0.50 -13.89 6.96
CA ASN A 91 -0.95 -13.93 6.71
C ASN A 91 -1.60 -12.63 6.24
N THR A 92 -0.82 -11.65 5.77
CA THR A 92 -1.37 -10.42 5.16
C THR A 92 -1.93 -10.68 3.76
N GLY A 93 -1.53 -11.78 3.11
CA GLY A 93 -1.83 -12.05 1.71
C GLY A 93 -0.92 -11.29 0.73
N TYR A 94 0.02 -10.48 1.22
CA TYR A 94 0.90 -9.67 0.37
C TYR A 94 2.36 -9.77 0.81
N THR A 95 3.27 -9.86 -0.17
CA THR A 95 4.71 -9.73 0.05
C THR A 95 5.20 -8.38 -0.47
N THR A 96 6.40 -7.97 -0.07
CA THR A 96 7.06 -6.82 -0.71
C THR A 96 7.31 -7.17 -2.17
N ARG A 97 6.90 -6.30 -3.08
CA ARG A 97 7.06 -6.52 -4.52
C ARG A 97 8.53 -6.57 -4.90
N SER A 98 8.94 -7.60 -5.62
CA SER A 98 10.24 -7.62 -6.27
C SER A 98 10.27 -6.72 -7.50
N TRP A 99 11.32 -5.90 -7.61
CA TRP A 99 11.67 -5.13 -8.80
C TRP A 99 12.94 -5.68 -9.47
N GLU A 100 13.32 -6.91 -9.12
CA GLU A 100 14.43 -7.61 -9.79
C GLU A 100 14.09 -7.82 -11.27
N GLY A 101 15.02 -7.49 -12.16
CA GLY A 101 14.82 -7.59 -13.60
C GLY A 101 13.97 -6.47 -14.22
N ALA A 102 13.50 -5.50 -13.43
CA ALA A 102 12.83 -4.31 -13.95
C ALA A 102 13.79 -3.48 -14.82
N LEU A 103 13.26 -2.88 -15.89
CA LEU A 103 14.00 -1.98 -16.76
C LEU A 103 14.28 -0.64 -16.04
N ASP A 104 15.32 0.05 -16.49
CA ASP A 104 15.69 1.37 -15.99
C ASP A 104 14.48 2.33 -16.04
N GLY A 105 14.16 2.93 -14.89
CA GLY A 105 13.05 3.87 -14.75
C GLY A 105 11.67 3.26 -14.49
N GLU A 106 11.50 1.93 -14.50
CA GLU A 106 10.17 1.33 -14.29
C GLU A 106 9.64 1.54 -12.86
N LEU A 107 10.50 1.40 -11.85
CA LEU A 107 10.11 1.64 -10.45
C LEU A 107 9.73 3.11 -10.26
N GLU A 108 10.57 4.03 -10.75
CA GLU A 108 10.36 5.47 -10.66
C GLU A 108 9.09 5.88 -11.40
N GLY A 109 8.87 5.37 -12.61
CA GLY A 109 7.65 5.62 -13.37
C GLY A 109 6.40 5.11 -12.66
N ALA A 110 6.48 3.94 -12.02
CA ALA A 110 5.40 3.39 -11.23
C ALA A 110 5.11 4.24 -9.98
N LEU A 111 6.16 4.68 -9.27
CA LEU A 111 6.06 5.57 -8.12
C LEU A 111 5.45 6.93 -8.49
N ILE A 112 5.93 7.58 -9.57
CA ILE A 112 5.37 8.83 -10.08
C ILE A 112 3.87 8.67 -10.36
N LYS A 113 3.51 7.63 -11.13
CA LYS A 113 2.10 7.35 -11.46
C LYS A 113 1.25 7.13 -10.21
N ALA A 114 1.79 6.47 -9.19
CA ALA A 114 1.08 6.25 -7.94
C ALA A 114 0.91 7.55 -7.13
N VAL A 115 1.97 8.36 -6.98
CA VAL A 115 1.93 9.66 -6.29
C VAL A 115 1.01 10.65 -7.00
N SER A 116 1.09 10.75 -8.33
CA SER A 116 0.19 11.60 -9.12
C SER A 116 -1.30 11.21 -8.93
N ARG A 117 -1.60 9.91 -8.83
CA ARG A 117 -2.97 9.42 -8.53
C ARG A 117 -3.41 9.80 -7.13
N LEU A 118 -2.52 9.71 -6.14
CA LEU A 118 -2.78 10.15 -4.77
C LEU A 118 -3.08 11.66 -4.72
N LEU A 119 -2.26 12.48 -5.39
CA LEU A 119 -2.46 13.93 -5.51
C LEU A 119 -3.80 14.28 -6.17
N ALA A 120 -4.19 13.56 -7.22
CA ALA A 120 -5.48 13.76 -7.87
C ALA A 120 -6.66 13.51 -6.90
N LYS A 121 -6.58 12.45 -6.08
CA LYS A 121 -7.58 12.17 -5.04
C LYS A 121 -7.60 13.28 -3.97
N MET A 122 -6.44 13.72 -3.50
CA MET A 122 -6.33 14.79 -2.49
C MET A 122 -6.91 16.12 -3.00
N ARG A 123 -6.65 16.47 -4.26
CA ARG A 123 -7.18 17.68 -4.91
C ARG A 123 -8.71 17.64 -5.02
N ALA A 124 -9.29 16.48 -5.31
CA ALA A 124 -10.74 16.31 -5.37
C ALA A 124 -11.40 16.43 -3.98
N GLY A 125 -10.68 16.05 -2.92
CA GLY A 125 -11.20 16.06 -1.54
C GLY A 125 -11.01 17.37 -0.76
N MET A 126 -10.20 18.34 -1.21
CA MET A 126 -10.01 19.68 -0.60
C MET A 126 -9.71 19.76 0.93
N HIS A 127 -9.36 18.67 1.61
CA HIS A 127 -9.30 18.67 3.08
C HIS A 127 -7.89 18.74 3.71
N PHE A 128 -6.79 18.64 2.95
CA PHE A 128 -5.43 18.62 3.54
C PHE A 128 -4.38 19.33 2.66
N MET A 129 -4.36 20.68 2.70
CA MET A 129 -3.39 21.48 1.95
C MET A 129 -1.93 21.17 2.32
N SER A 130 -1.64 20.95 3.61
CA SER A 130 -0.28 20.62 4.07
C SER A 130 0.20 19.27 3.54
N GLU A 131 -0.67 18.28 3.51
CA GLU A 131 -0.36 16.95 3.00
C GLU A 131 -0.20 16.95 1.48
N TYR A 132 -1.04 17.72 0.77
CA TYR A 132 -0.93 17.92 -0.66
C TYR A 132 0.46 18.48 -1.06
N TYR A 133 0.96 19.51 -0.38
CA TYR A 133 2.26 20.09 -0.69
C TYR A 133 3.43 19.11 -0.46
N LYS A 134 3.34 18.26 0.58
CA LYS A 134 4.33 17.21 0.82
C LYS A 134 4.38 16.22 -0.35
N TRP A 135 3.22 15.68 -0.74
CA TRP A 135 3.14 14.73 -1.85
C TRP A 135 3.50 15.36 -3.20
N SER A 136 3.21 16.65 -3.39
CA SER A 136 3.63 17.40 -4.58
C SER A 136 5.15 17.51 -4.67
N ALA A 137 5.83 17.75 -3.55
CA ALA A 137 7.30 17.78 -3.52
C ALA A 137 7.91 16.41 -3.84
N VAL A 138 7.26 15.30 -3.41
CA VAL A 138 7.67 13.94 -3.78
C VAL A 138 7.50 13.72 -5.29
N ASP A 139 6.36 14.09 -5.87
CA ASP A 139 6.09 13.97 -7.31
C ASP A 139 7.12 14.74 -8.16
N ASP A 140 7.45 15.97 -7.75
CA ASP A 140 8.47 16.81 -8.39
C ASP A 140 9.88 16.18 -8.28
N CYS A 141 10.22 15.63 -7.11
CA CYS A 141 11.49 14.94 -6.88
C CYS A 141 11.61 13.70 -7.77
N LEU A 142 10.60 12.83 -7.78
CA LEU A 142 10.60 11.61 -8.58
C LEU A 142 10.67 11.93 -10.09
N THR A 143 9.91 12.94 -10.54
CA THR A 143 9.96 13.42 -11.92
C THR A 143 11.35 13.93 -12.29
N THR A 144 12.01 14.64 -11.38
CA THR A 144 13.37 15.14 -11.58
C THR A 144 14.39 14.00 -11.68
N LEU A 145 14.26 12.98 -10.82
CA LEU A 145 15.10 11.79 -10.87
C LEU A 145 14.96 11.08 -12.22
N LEU A 146 13.73 10.80 -12.65
CA LEU A 146 13.48 10.09 -13.90
C LEU A 146 13.92 10.88 -15.16
N LEU A 147 13.72 12.19 -15.18
CA LEU A 147 13.96 13.01 -16.39
C LEU A 147 15.38 13.56 -16.53
N ARG A 148 16.13 13.70 -15.44
CA ARG A 148 17.41 14.45 -15.45
C ARG A 148 18.63 13.63 -15.10
N ARG A 149 18.45 12.40 -14.64
CA ARG A 149 19.56 11.51 -14.29
C ARG A 149 19.69 10.40 -15.31
N THR A 150 20.94 10.00 -15.56
CA THR A 150 21.29 8.92 -16.48
C THR A 150 21.84 7.70 -15.75
N ASP A 151 21.93 7.78 -14.42
CA ASP A 151 22.32 6.71 -13.52
C ASP A 151 21.10 6.05 -12.88
N ASP A 152 21.28 4.86 -12.28
CA ASP A 152 20.21 4.14 -11.59
C ASP A 152 19.64 4.98 -10.43
N THR A 153 18.40 5.43 -10.56
CA THR A 153 17.74 6.30 -9.60
C THR A 153 16.81 5.57 -8.62
N ARG A 154 16.75 4.23 -8.68
CA ARG A 154 15.75 3.45 -7.93
C ARG A 154 15.90 3.65 -6.43
N GLU A 155 17.14 3.66 -5.94
CA GLU A 155 17.42 3.92 -4.53
C GLU A 155 16.99 5.33 -4.09
N ALA A 156 17.26 6.34 -4.91
CA ALA A 156 16.92 7.73 -4.60
C ALA A 156 15.40 7.97 -4.65
N ALA A 157 14.70 7.30 -5.57
CA ALA A 157 13.25 7.34 -5.65
C ALA A 157 12.59 6.69 -4.42
N ALA A 158 13.10 5.53 -4.00
CA ALA A 158 12.65 4.89 -2.77
C ALA A 158 12.94 5.74 -1.52
N ASP A 159 14.11 6.39 -1.43
CA ASP A 159 14.44 7.30 -0.33
C ASP A 159 13.50 8.50 -0.26
N ALA A 160 13.20 9.13 -1.40
CA ALA A 160 12.29 10.27 -1.46
C ALA A 160 10.90 9.91 -0.93
N LEU A 161 10.38 8.72 -1.27
CA LEU A 161 9.10 8.24 -0.78
C LEU A 161 9.16 7.88 0.71
N LEU A 162 10.21 7.18 1.14
CA LEU A 162 10.38 6.76 2.53
C LEU A 162 10.45 7.98 3.46
N ALA A 163 11.26 8.98 3.11
CA ALA A 163 11.37 10.22 3.89
C ALA A 163 10.02 10.93 4.06
N ALA A 164 9.21 11.01 3.00
CA ALA A 164 7.89 11.64 3.05
C ALA A 164 6.91 10.89 3.97
N LEU A 165 7.02 9.57 4.05
CA LEU A 165 6.21 8.73 4.94
C LEU A 165 6.68 8.78 6.39
N GLU A 166 7.99 8.82 6.63
CA GLU A 166 8.56 8.91 7.98
C GLU A 166 8.24 10.25 8.65
N GLU A 167 8.31 11.37 7.91
CA GLU A 167 7.91 12.70 8.40
C GLU A 167 6.41 12.83 8.75
N ARG A 168 5.61 11.81 8.44
CA ARG A 168 4.17 11.77 8.75
C ARG A 168 3.89 10.98 10.03
N GLY A 169 4.77 10.06 10.41
CA GLY A 169 4.62 9.19 11.59
C GLY A 169 5.20 9.74 12.89
N GLY A 170 5.66 11.00 12.90
CA GLY A 170 6.21 11.72 14.05
C GLY A 170 5.28 12.78 14.62
#